data_AF-A0A8J2MDJ1-F1
#
_entry.id   AF-A0A8J2MDJ1-F1
#
_cell.length_a   1.000
_cell.length_b   1.000
_cell.length_c   1.000
_cell.angle_alpha   90.00
_cell.angle_beta   90.00
_cell.angle_gamma   90.00
#
_symmetry.space_group_name_H-M   'P 1'
#
loop_
_entity.id
_entity.type
_entity.pdbx_description
1 polymer ?
#
loop_
_entity_poly.entity_id
_entity_poly.type
_entity_poly.pdbx_seq_one_letter_code
_entity_poly.pdbx_strand_id
1 'polypeptide(L)'
;MVELSISRIAADFIVLTLCAIPLLIFHKWVEPYKRGFYCDDETIRYPYRPSTVSRHMLIVIGLVVPAVLIISTETFRALTWERKCRNEFLHYQCRRHTVPRIIVRLYVFFGYFLVGVIFNQLMVDIAKYTIGRHRPHFIAICKPKHMEIQHLAISGSHINRT
;
A
#
# COMPACT_ATOMS: atom_id res chain seq x y z
N MET A 1 -2.16 28.25 -26.18
CA MET A 1 -3.33 27.60 -25.55
C MET A 1 -3.11 26.11 -25.66
N VAL A 2 -3.27 25.33 -24.59
CA VAL A 2 -3.09 23.86 -24.66
C VAL A 2 -4.47 23.22 -24.55
N GLU A 3 -4.86 22.45 -25.56
CA GLU A 3 -6.11 21.70 -25.53
C GLU A 3 -5.94 20.42 -24.71
N LEU A 4 -6.77 20.27 -23.68
CA LEU A 4 -6.80 19.05 -22.89
C LEU A 4 -7.62 18.01 -23.64
N SER A 5 -6.94 17.14 -24.41
CA SER A 5 -7.63 16.07 -25.15
C SER A 5 -8.22 15.04 -24.20
N ILE A 6 -9.49 14.69 -24.41
CA ILE A 6 -10.22 13.64 -23.69
C ILE A 6 -9.48 12.30 -23.81
N SER A 7 -8.79 12.05 -24.92
CA SER A 7 -8.00 10.83 -25.12
C SER A 7 -6.89 10.64 -24.08
N ARG A 8 -6.29 11.72 -23.58
CA ARG A 8 -5.24 11.65 -22.55
C ARG A 8 -5.81 11.26 -21.20
N ILE A 9 -6.94 11.87 -20.83
CA ILE A 9 -7.67 11.53 -19.61
C ILE A 9 -8.13 10.06 -19.66
N ALA A 10 -8.68 9.63 -20.80
CA ALA A 10 -9.05 8.24 -21.00
C ALA A 10 -7.86 7.29 -20.88
N ALA A 11 -6.70 7.65 -21.45
CA ALA A 11 -5.47 6.87 -21.31
C ALA A 11 -5.01 6.76 -19.85
N ASP A 12 -5.07 7.85 -19.07
CA ASP A 12 -4.72 7.83 -17.64
C ASP A 12 -5.62 6.85 -16.86
N PHE A 13 -6.94 6.87 -17.11
CA PHE A 13 -7.87 5.92 -16.49
C PHE A 13 -7.64 4.48 -16.94
N ILE A 14 -7.31 4.26 -18.22
CA ILE A 14 -6.97 2.93 -18.74
C ILE A 14 -5.72 2.40 -18.04
N VAL A 15 -4.67 3.23 -17.89
CA VAL A 15 -3.44 2.86 -17.18
C VAL A 15 -3.73 2.53 -15.72
N LEU A 16 -4.48 3.38 -15.01
CA LEU A 16 -4.87 3.13 -13.63
C LEU A 16 -5.64 1.81 -13.47
N THR A 17 -6.58 1.55 -14.38
CA THR A 17 -7.36 0.31 -14.40
C THR A 17 -6.47 -0.91 -14.64
N LEU A 18 -5.57 -0.82 -15.62
CA LEU A 18 -4.65 -1.89 -15.97
C LEU A 18 -3.69 -2.23 -14.83
N CYS A 19 -3.25 -1.23 -14.05
CA CYS A 19 -2.44 -1.45 -12.86
C CYS A 19 -3.26 -1.96 -11.65
N ALA A 20 -4.54 -1.61 -11.55
CA ALA A 20 -5.43 -2.06 -10.46
C ALA A 20 -5.92 -3.51 -10.64
N ILE A 21 -6.07 -3.99 -11.89
CA ILE A 21 -6.51 -5.36 -12.17
C ILE A 21 -5.60 -6.42 -11.49
N PRO A 22 -4.26 -6.39 -11.65
CA PRO A 22 -3.35 -7.30 -10.96
C PRO A 22 -3.53 -7.27 -9.44
N LEU A 23 -3.68 -6.09 -8.83
CA LEU A 23 -3.90 -5.97 -7.39
C LEU A 23 -5.17 -6.72 -6.94
N LEU A 24 -6.26 -6.57 -7.68
CA LEU A 24 -7.52 -7.25 -7.39
C LEU A 24 -7.39 -8.76 -7.53
N ILE A 25 -6.66 -9.23 -8.57
CA ILE A 25 -6.37 -10.66 -8.77
C ILE A 25 -5.56 -11.20 -7.60
N PHE A 26 -4.47 -10.54 -7.21
CA PHE A 26 -3.65 -10.94 -6.05
C PHE A 26 -4.48 -11.01 -4.76
N HIS A 27 -5.36 -10.03 -4.55
CA HIS A 27 -6.17 -9.98 -3.33
C HIS A 27 -7.26 -11.07 -3.26
N LYS A 28 -7.83 -11.47 -4.40
CA LYS A 28 -9.00 -12.38 -4.44
C LYS A 28 -8.66 -13.83 -4.78
N TRP A 29 -7.68 -14.07 -5.64
CA TRP A 29 -7.48 -15.38 -6.27
C TRP A 29 -6.15 -16.05 -5.95
N VAL A 30 -5.16 -15.30 -5.47
CA VAL A 30 -3.83 -15.86 -5.19
C VAL A 30 -3.79 -16.37 -3.76
N GLU A 31 -3.39 -17.63 -3.58
CA GLU A 31 -3.04 -18.19 -2.27
C GLU A 31 -1.56 -17.88 -1.95
N PRO A 32 -1.22 -17.55 -0.70
CA PRO A 32 0.17 -17.32 -0.30
C PRO A 32 0.99 -18.62 -0.43
N TYR A 33 2.26 -18.48 -0.84
CA TYR A 33 3.17 -19.62 -0.86
C TYR A 33 3.30 -20.22 0.54
N LYS A 34 3.01 -21.52 0.66
CA LYS A 34 3.05 -22.25 1.93
C LYS A 34 4.45 -22.82 2.12
N ARG A 35 5.19 -22.27 3.08
CA ARG A 35 6.50 -22.79 3.49
C ARG A 35 6.39 -23.53 4.83
N GLY A 36 7.12 -24.64 4.96
CA GLY A 36 7.29 -25.36 6.23
C GLY A 36 8.03 -24.52 7.29
N PHE A 37 7.86 -24.89 8.55
CA PHE A 37 8.54 -24.28 9.70
C PHE A 37 9.12 -25.38 10.61
N TYR A 38 10.14 -25.04 11.38
CA TYR A 38 10.74 -25.95 12.35
C TYR A 38 10.14 -25.72 13.74
N CYS A 39 10.00 -26.79 14.53
CA CYS A 39 9.42 -26.69 15.87
C CYS A 39 10.33 -25.97 16.88
N ASP A 40 11.65 -25.99 16.63
CA ASP A 40 12.68 -25.36 17.47
C ASP A 40 12.98 -23.91 17.06
N ASP A 41 12.21 -23.33 16.13
CA ASP A 41 12.42 -21.96 15.66
C ASP A 41 11.85 -20.93 16.66
N GLU A 42 12.74 -20.31 17.43
CA GLU A 42 12.38 -19.27 18.40
C GLU A 42 11.83 -17.99 17.75
N THR A 43 12.07 -17.76 16.46
CA THR A 43 11.62 -16.52 15.78
C THR A 43 10.10 -16.44 15.61
N ILE A 44 9.39 -17.57 15.73
CA ILE A 44 7.93 -17.70 15.55
C ILE A 44 7.18 -18.03 16.86
N ARG A 45 7.87 -17.89 18.02
CA ARG A 45 7.36 -18.18 19.37
C ARG A 45 7.00 -16.96 20.21
N TYR A 46 7.01 -15.76 19.64
CA TYR A 46 6.68 -14.54 20.39
C TYR A 46 5.20 -14.53 20.85
N PRO A 47 4.89 -13.95 22.02
CA PRO A 47 3.52 -13.85 22.49
C PRO A 47 2.69 -12.95 21.57
N TYR A 48 1.41 -13.29 21.40
CA TYR A 48 0.49 -12.45 20.63
C TYR A 48 0.27 -11.11 21.34
N ARG A 49 0.49 -10.02 20.60
CA ARG A 49 0.18 -8.65 21.02
C ARG A 49 -0.80 -8.05 20.01
N PRO A 50 -1.90 -7.43 20.45
CA PRO A 50 -2.81 -6.76 19.54
C PRO A 50 -2.11 -5.58 18.84
N SER A 51 -2.50 -5.32 17.59
CA SER A 51 -1.90 -4.26 16.79
C SER A 51 -2.15 -2.88 17.41
N THR A 52 -1.09 -2.16 17.81
CA THR A 52 -1.18 -0.78 18.29
C THR A 52 -1.66 0.20 17.20
N VAL A 53 -1.28 -0.06 15.94
CA VAL A 53 -1.72 0.70 14.77
C VAL A 53 -2.54 -0.21 13.88
N SER A 54 -3.81 0.14 13.64
CA SER A 54 -4.69 -0.63 12.78
C SER A 54 -4.31 -0.49 11.31
N ARG A 55 -4.61 -1.51 10.50
CA ARG A 55 -4.38 -1.48 9.04
C ARG A 55 -5.06 -0.27 8.39
N HIS A 56 -6.29 0.04 8.81
CA HIS A 56 -7.05 1.16 8.27
C HIS A 56 -6.39 2.50 8.57
N MET A 57 -5.88 2.68 9.80
CA MET A 57 -5.17 3.90 10.18
C MET A 57 -3.91 4.09 9.33
N LEU A 58 -3.15 3.03 9.06
CA LEU A 58 -1.95 3.11 8.22
C LEU A 58 -2.29 3.55 6.79
N ILE A 59 -3.37 3.03 6.21
CA ILE A 59 -3.85 3.42 4.88
C ILE A 59 -4.32 4.87 4.87
N VAL A 60 -5.11 5.29 5.87
CA VAL A 60 -5.62 6.65 5.96
C VAL A 60 -4.48 7.65 6.06
N ILE A 61 -3.53 7.44 6.97
CA ILE A 61 -2.37 8.33 7.13
C ILE A 61 -1.53 8.36 5.85
N GLY A 62 -1.27 7.20 5.25
CA GLY A 62 -0.48 7.08 4.02
C GLY A 62 -1.11 7.76 2.80
N LEU A 63 -2.44 7.97 2.78
CA LEU A 63 -3.13 8.68 1.70
C LEU A 63 -3.33 10.17 2.02
N VAL A 64 -3.74 10.49 3.24
CA VAL A 64 -4.11 11.85 3.63
C VAL A 64 -2.89 12.76 3.72
N VAL A 65 -1.79 12.30 4.33
CA VAL A 65 -0.61 13.14 4.52
C VAL A 65 -0.01 13.58 3.17
N PRO A 66 0.25 12.68 2.19
CA PRO A 66 0.74 13.11 0.88
C PRO A 66 -0.27 13.96 0.11
N ALA A 67 -1.58 13.67 0.21
CA ALA A 67 -2.60 14.47 -0.45
C ALA A 67 -2.61 15.92 0.04
N VAL A 68 -2.51 16.15 1.35
CA VAL A 68 -2.41 17.49 1.94
C VAL A 68 -1.13 18.19 1.51
N LEU A 69 0.00 17.46 1.43
CA LEU A 69 1.25 18.01 0.92
C LEU A 69 1.15 18.45 -0.55
N ILE A 70 0.51 17.65 -1.42
CA ILE A 70 0.29 18.02 -2.81
C ILE A 70 -0.57 19.28 -2.91
N ILE A 71 -1.68 19.34 -2.17
CA ILE A 71 -2.59 20.50 -2.20
C ILE A 71 -1.87 21.75 -1.68
N SER A 72 -1.18 21.66 -0.54
CA SER A 72 -0.48 22.80 0.06
C SER A 72 0.66 23.33 -0.81
N THR A 73 1.43 22.44 -1.44
CA THR A 73 2.54 22.84 -2.34
C THR A 73 2.03 23.47 -3.64
N GLU A 74 0.98 22.92 -4.25
CA GLU A 74 0.38 23.48 -5.45
C GLU A 74 -0.32 24.82 -5.20
N THR A 75 -1.03 24.95 -4.08
CA THR A 75 -1.65 26.22 -3.68
C THR A 75 -0.60 27.27 -3.33
N PHE A 76 0.45 26.91 -2.58
CA PHE A 76 1.55 27.83 -2.30
C PHE A 76 2.23 28.33 -3.58
N ARG A 77 2.51 27.43 -4.52
CA ARG A 77 3.10 27.78 -5.82
C ARG A 77 2.17 28.68 -6.64
N ALA A 78 0.87 28.38 -6.67
CA ALA A 78 -0.11 29.21 -7.38
C ALA A 78 -0.20 30.63 -6.78
N LEU A 79 -0.17 30.75 -5.45
CA LEU A 79 -0.29 32.05 -4.78
C LEU A 79 0.98 32.91 -4.88
N THR A 80 2.16 32.30 -4.74
CA THR A 80 3.44 33.03 -4.68
C THR A 80 4.11 33.21 -6.04
N TRP A 81 4.11 32.17 -6.89
CA TRP A 81 4.86 32.16 -8.15
C TRP A 81 4.02 32.67 -9.33
N GLU A 82 2.75 32.24 -9.44
CA GLU A 82 1.90 32.62 -10.57
C GLU A 82 1.42 34.07 -10.50
N ARG A 83 1.44 34.70 -9.31
CA ARG A 83 1.24 36.15 -9.21
C ARG A 83 2.39 36.95 -9.85
N LYS A 84 3.61 36.42 -9.83
CA LYS A 84 4.82 37.13 -10.27
C LYS A 84 5.00 37.12 -11.80
N CYS A 85 4.60 36.05 -12.49
CA CYS A 85 4.75 35.91 -13.95
C CYS A 85 3.41 35.91 -14.71
N ARG A 86 2.41 36.68 -14.26
CA ARG A 86 1.00 36.64 -14.74
C ARG A 86 0.83 36.63 -16.27
N ASN A 87 1.75 37.25 -17.03
CA ASN A 87 1.64 37.44 -18.48
C ASN A 87 2.17 36.29 -19.34
N GLU A 88 2.88 35.30 -18.78
CA GLU A 88 3.41 34.15 -19.56
C GLU A 88 2.50 32.91 -19.53
N PHE A 89 1.36 32.98 -18.84
CA PHE A 89 0.62 31.77 -18.52
C PHE A 89 -0.43 31.37 -19.57
N LEU A 90 -0.18 30.21 -20.17
CA LEU A 90 -1.11 29.49 -21.04
C LEU A 90 -2.39 29.11 -20.28
N HIS A 91 -3.53 29.54 -20.79
CA HIS A 91 -4.84 29.06 -20.35
C HIS A 91 -5.11 27.68 -20.96
N TYR A 92 -5.63 26.77 -20.13
CA TYR A 92 -6.09 25.45 -20.57
C TYR A 92 -7.56 25.54 -20.94
N GLN A 93 -7.89 25.11 -22.14
CA GLN A 93 -9.27 24.97 -22.58
C GLN A 93 -9.61 23.50 -22.67
N CYS A 94 -10.72 23.12 -22.04
CA CYS A 94 -11.32 21.81 -22.19
C CYS A 94 -12.58 21.99 -23.04
N ARG A 95 -12.43 21.77 -24.35
CA ARG A 95 -13.49 21.88 -25.37
C ARG A 95 -14.13 23.27 -25.47
N ARG A 96 -15.03 23.63 -24.54
CA ARG A 96 -15.72 24.94 -24.47
C ARG A 96 -15.63 25.62 -23.09
N HIS A 97 -15.04 24.96 -22.10
CA HIS A 97 -14.87 25.52 -20.76
C HIS A 97 -13.40 25.84 -20.49
N THR A 98 -13.15 27.01 -19.91
CA THR A 98 -11.84 27.41 -19.39
C THR A 98 -11.61 26.73 -18.05
N VAL A 99 -10.62 25.85 -17.98
CA VAL A 99 -10.30 25.13 -16.74
C VAL A 99 -9.14 25.85 -16.04
N PRO A 100 -9.26 26.19 -14.75
CA PRO A 100 -8.17 26.82 -14.04
C PRO A 100 -6.99 25.85 -13.92
N ARG A 101 -5.78 26.37 -14.17
CA ARG A 101 -4.53 25.57 -14.22
C ARG A 101 -4.25 24.78 -12.95
N ILE A 102 -4.67 25.32 -11.79
CA ILE A 102 -4.52 24.63 -10.51
C ILE A 102 -5.23 23.28 -10.51
N ILE A 103 -6.42 23.18 -11.11
CA ILE A 103 -7.17 21.91 -11.19
C ILE A 103 -6.43 20.92 -12.08
N VAL A 104 -5.91 21.36 -13.23
CA VAL A 104 -5.16 20.48 -14.15
C VAL A 104 -3.90 19.96 -13.49
N ARG A 105 -3.16 20.81 -12.77
CA ARG A 105 -1.96 20.40 -12.04
C ARG A 105 -2.27 19.44 -10.90
N LEU A 106 -3.27 19.76 -10.07
CA LEU A 106 -3.71 18.85 -9.01
C LEU A 106 -4.09 17.49 -9.58
N TYR A 107 -4.88 17.46 -10.66
CA TYR A 107 -5.23 16.22 -11.36
C TYR A 107 -3.98 15.41 -11.76
N VAL A 108 -2.98 16.05 -12.39
CA VAL A 108 -1.75 15.37 -12.83
C VAL A 108 -0.95 14.83 -11.64
N PHE A 109 -0.74 15.61 -10.58
CA PHE A 109 0.01 15.17 -9.41
C PHE A 109 -0.71 14.08 -8.61
N PHE A 110 -2.02 14.18 -8.47
CA PHE A 110 -2.83 13.10 -7.90
C PHE A 110 -2.77 11.84 -8.76
N GLY A 111 -2.77 11.97 -10.08
CA GLY A 111 -2.57 10.85 -11.00
C GLY A 111 -1.26 10.12 -10.74
N TYR A 112 -0.14 10.84 -10.69
CA TYR A 112 1.17 10.26 -10.37
C TYR A 112 1.20 9.61 -8.98
N PHE A 113 0.60 10.26 -7.98
CA PHE A 113 0.50 9.72 -6.63
C PHE A 113 -0.26 8.39 -6.60
N LEU A 114 -1.42 8.30 -7.25
CA LEU A 114 -2.24 7.09 -7.29
C LEU A 114 -1.54 5.94 -8.00
N VAL A 115 -0.88 6.20 -9.14
CA VAL A 115 -0.07 5.20 -9.84
C VAL A 115 1.04 4.67 -8.91
N GLY A 116 1.72 5.57 -8.19
CA GLY A 116 2.75 5.19 -7.21
C GLY A 116 2.21 4.32 -6.08
N VAL A 117 1.03 4.64 -5.54
CA VAL A 117 0.37 3.84 -4.49
C VAL A 117 0.04 2.44 -5.00
N ILE A 118 -0.56 2.34 -6.19
CA ILE A 118 -0.92 1.07 -6.81
C ILE A 118 0.32 0.21 -7.05
N PHE A 119 1.38 0.80 -7.62
CA PHE A 119 2.62 0.08 -7.89
C PHE A 119 3.31 -0.39 -6.60
N ASN A 120 3.41 0.48 -5.59
CA ASN A 120 3.99 0.12 -4.30
C ASN A 120 3.21 -1.01 -3.62
N GLN A 121 1.88 -0.93 -3.64
CA GLN A 121 1.03 -1.98 -3.06
C GLN A 121 1.24 -3.32 -3.79
N LEU A 122 1.34 -3.28 -5.12
CA LEU A 122 1.54 -4.47 -5.94
C LEU A 122 2.88 -5.13 -5.62
N MET A 123 3.95 -4.34 -5.54
CA MET A 123 5.29 -4.82 -5.19
C MET A 123 5.31 -5.47 -3.80
N VAL A 124 4.70 -4.82 -2.81
CA VAL A 124 4.65 -5.32 -1.44
C VAL A 124 3.83 -6.62 -1.35
N ASP A 125 2.73 -6.72 -2.08
CA ASP A 125 1.93 -7.94 -2.07
C ASP A 125 2.64 -9.08 -2.79
N ILE A 126 3.25 -8.84 -3.96
CA ILE A 126 4.12 -9.84 -4.62
C ILE A 126 5.20 -10.34 -3.65
N ALA A 127 5.89 -9.44 -2.94
CA ALA A 127 6.91 -9.80 -1.97
C ALA A 127 6.36 -10.67 -0.82
N LYS A 128 5.18 -10.34 -0.28
CA LYS A 128 4.55 -11.15 0.79
C LYS A 128 4.17 -12.54 0.32
N TYR A 129 3.56 -12.63 -0.87
CA TYR A 129 3.09 -13.88 -1.46
C TYR A 129 4.24 -14.80 -1.88
N THR A 130 5.37 -14.23 -2.32
CA THR A 130 6.57 -14.97 -2.69
C THR A 130 7.40 -15.44 -1.49
N ILE A 131 7.63 -14.56 -0.50
CA ILE A 131 8.46 -14.90 0.67
C ILE A 131 7.72 -15.84 1.61
N GLY A 132 6.42 -15.62 1.84
CA GLY A 132 5.57 -16.51 2.64
C GLY A 132 6.05 -16.73 4.09
N ARG A 133 6.76 -15.76 4.69
CA ARG A 133 7.26 -15.90 6.07
C ARG A 133 6.14 -15.80 7.10
N HIS A 134 6.22 -16.66 8.10
CA HIS A 134 5.31 -16.69 9.25
C HIS A 134 5.46 -15.45 10.13
N ARG A 135 4.36 -15.02 10.75
CA ARG A 135 4.39 -13.94 11.75
C ARG A 135 5.10 -14.45 13.02
N PRO A 136 5.81 -13.58 13.77
CA PRO A 136 6.54 -13.99 14.97
C PRO A 136 5.69 -14.63 16.08
N HIS A 137 4.37 -14.44 16.06
CA HIS A 137 3.42 -15.01 17.02
C HIS A 137 2.61 -16.19 16.46
N PHE A 138 3.09 -16.80 15.36
CA PHE A 138 2.38 -17.86 14.65
C PHE A 138 2.07 -19.06 15.55
N ILE A 139 3.05 -19.55 16.32
CA ILE A 139 2.87 -20.71 17.20
C ILE A 139 1.87 -20.42 18.33
N ALA A 140 1.92 -19.21 18.90
CA ALA A 140 1.03 -18.81 19.99
C ALA A 140 -0.46 -18.84 19.59
N ILE A 141 -0.77 -18.56 18.33
CA ILE A 141 -2.14 -18.61 17.79
C ILE A 141 -2.49 -20.01 17.29
N CYS A 142 -1.61 -20.63 16.51
CA CYS A 142 -1.92 -21.86 15.77
C CYS A 142 -1.93 -23.12 16.65
N LYS A 143 -1.16 -23.15 17.76
CA LYS A 143 -1.07 -24.28 18.71
C LYS A 143 -0.96 -25.67 18.04
N PRO A 144 0.18 -26.01 17.41
CA PRO A 144 0.34 -27.28 16.71
C PRO A 144 0.42 -28.49 17.67
N LYS A 145 -0.35 -29.55 17.40
CA LYS A 145 -0.41 -30.79 18.22
C LYS A 145 0.93 -31.48 18.46
N HIS A 146 1.87 -31.41 17.51
CA HIS A 146 3.19 -32.03 17.64
C HIS A 146 4.04 -31.37 18.73
N MET A 147 3.82 -30.09 19.03
CA MET A 147 4.52 -29.39 20.10
C MET A 147 3.99 -29.80 21.48
N GLU A 148 2.69 -30.13 21.61
CA GLU A 148 2.12 -30.68 22.85
C GLU A 148 2.75 -32.04 23.20
N ILE A 149 2.97 -32.91 22.21
CA ILE A 149 3.61 -34.21 22.41
C ILE A 149 5.08 -34.05 22.83
N GLN A 150 5.81 -33.09 22.24
CA GLN A 150 7.20 -32.83 22.62
C GLN A 150 7.31 -32.21 24.02
N HIS A 151 6.40 -31.30 24.41
CA HIS A 151 6.31 -30.81 25.78
C HIS A 151 5.93 -31.92 26.78
N LEU A 152 5.02 -32.82 26.42
CA LEU A 152 4.68 -33.98 27.25
C LEU A 152 5.85 -34.97 27.37
N ALA A 153 6.60 -35.20 26.30
CA ALA A 153 7.78 -36.06 26.31
C ALA A 153 8.94 -35.47 27.14
N ILE A 154 9.16 -34.14 27.06
CA ILE A 154 10.18 -33.45 27.88
C ILE A 154 9.73 -33.39 29.34
N SER A 155 8.46 -33.09 29.61
CA SER A 155 7.91 -33.06 30.98
C SER A 155 7.88 -34.46 31.61
N GLY A 156 7.53 -35.50 30.84
CA GLY A 156 7.59 -36.90 31.26
C GLY A 156 9.02 -37.43 31.45
N SER A 157 9.99 -36.97 30.64
CA SER A 157 11.42 -37.27 30.83
C SER A 157 11.99 -36.59 32.08
N HIS A 158 11.52 -35.39 32.41
CA HIS A 158 11.91 -34.69 33.65
C HIS A 158 11.27 -35.32 34.90
N ILE A 159 10.05 -35.87 34.80
CA ILE A 159 9.36 -36.58 35.89
C ILE A 159 9.98 -37.95 36.19
N ASN A 160 10.51 -38.65 35.19
CA ASN A 160 11.19 -39.95 35.38
C ASN A 160 12.68 -39.84 35.80
N ARG A 161 13.17 -38.63 36.11
CA ARG A 161 14.58 -38.37 36.48
C ARG A 161 14.75 -37.75 37.87
N THR A 162 13.71 -37.87 38.71
CA THR A 162 13.70 -37.58 40.17
C THR A 162 13.16 -38.79 40.88
#